data_AF-A0A6C0ISK5-F1
#
_entry.id   AF-A0A6C0ISK5-F1
#
_cell.length_a   1.000
_cell.length_b   1.000
_cell.length_c   1.000
_cell.angle_alpha   90.00
_cell.angle_beta   90.00
_cell.angle_gamma   90.00
#
_symmetry.space_group_name_H-M   'P 1'
#
loop_
_entity.id
_entity.type
_entity.pdbx_description
1 polymer ?
#
loop_
_entity_poly.entity_id
_entity_poly.type
_entity_poly.pdbx_seq_one_letter_code
_entity_poly.pdbx_strand_id
1 'polypeptide(L)'
;MSDDHAFKIDKLKNNFESILALKRKVFQIKSEINEKLQQVKKSYTELMKQNTKKVMLFCLDAFYFQYKSFMLEIENIEKFRILLNNRMYCDYYKLYTLIMQYFKDHSIEIENDDVNSKSFPPYKELEPSQEYKLEDVKGIHASILYLINTLHTKCEGQRNTITSYTDESQIGYSISNFLNTLQYENYVLREQNNLFLNYLAFFHISQKKQLKRVLSKLEDFTNEMEYNLHTNLSFSIEDIEDENVGQDNYLQDDLENDLSDIESDSIKEITSEQIASEIIEIGMENAANQLQTDTTDVTDETSSNEA
;
A
#
# COMPACT_ATOMS: atom_id res chain seq x y z
N MET A 1 -28.83 24.86 7.26
CA MET A 1 -28.48 23.76 6.33
C MET A 1 -27.11 23.97 5.68
N SER A 2 -26.69 25.21 5.39
CA SER A 2 -25.31 25.54 4.97
C SER A 2 -24.21 25.01 5.92
N ASP A 3 -24.43 25.07 7.24
CA ASP A 3 -23.47 24.58 8.25
C ASP A 3 -23.16 23.08 8.17
N ASP A 4 -24.11 22.24 7.76
CA ASP A 4 -23.93 20.78 7.67
C ASP A 4 -23.00 20.39 6.50
N HIS A 5 -23.10 21.10 5.37
CA HIS A 5 -22.22 20.86 4.22
C HIS A 5 -20.80 21.33 4.49
N ALA A 6 -20.62 22.53 5.05
CA ALA A 6 -19.30 23.02 5.46
C ALA A 6 -18.62 22.05 6.43
N PHE A 7 -19.36 21.57 7.42
CA PHE A 7 -18.87 20.55 8.37
C PHE A 7 -18.45 19.24 7.67
N LYS A 8 -19.24 18.73 6.71
CA LYS A 8 -18.89 17.52 5.95
C LYS A 8 -17.60 17.70 5.14
N ILE A 9 -17.42 18.85 4.51
CA ILE A 9 -16.21 19.17 3.73
C ILE A 9 -14.98 19.24 4.64
N ASP A 10 -15.08 19.92 5.77
CA ASP A 10 -13.96 20.01 6.71
C ASP A 10 -13.64 18.64 7.35
N LYS A 11 -14.66 17.82 7.62
CA LYS A 11 -14.45 16.43 8.04
C LYS A 11 -13.69 15.63 6.99
N LEU A 12 -14.00 15.78 5.70
CA LEU A 12 -13.29 15.11 4.61
C LEU A 12 -11.84 15.59 4.50
N LYS A 13 -11.58 16.90 4.57
CA LYS A 13 -10.22 17.47 4.58
C LYS A 13 -9.38 16.92 5.74
N ASN A 14 -9.92 16.98 6.97
CA ASN A 14 -9.22 16.50 8.16
C ASN A 14 -8.95 14.99 8.08
N ASN A 15 -9.88 14.21 7.52
CA ASN A 15 -9.66 12.78 7.33
C ASN A 15 -8.57 12.50 6.30
N PHE A 16 -8.53 13.26 5.20
CA PHE A 16 -7.49 13.14 4.18
C PHE A 16 -6.11 13.47 4.77
N GLU A 17 -5.98 14.51 5.57
CA GLU A 17 -4.73 14.81 6.29
C GLU A 17 -4.32 13.68 7.25
N SER A 18 -5.28 13.05 7.93
CA SER A 18 -5.02 11.86 8.75
C SER A 18 -4.50 10.69 7.91
N ILE A 19 -5.02 10.49 6.70
CA ILE A 19 -4.53 9.46 5.76
C ILE A 19 -3.11 9.78 5.32
N LEU A 20 -2.80 11.04 4.99
CA LEU A 20 -1.44 11.46 4.63
C LEU A 20 -0.46 11.25 5.79
N ALA A 21 -0.86 11.55 7.03
CA ALA A 21 -0.05 11.28 8.22
C ALA A 21 0.25 9.78 8.38
N LEU A 22 -0.75 8.90 8.17
CA LEU A 22 -0.53 7.45 8.19
C LEU A 22 0.45 7.00 7.09
N LYS A 23 0.35 7.54 5.88
CA LYS A 23 1.31 7.23 4.80
C LYS A 23 2.74 7.63 5.17
N ARG A 24 2.91 8.80 5.80
CA ARG A 24 4.23 9.24 6.30
C ARG A 24 4.76 8.30 7.38
N LYS A 25 3.92 7.87 8.33
CA LYS A 25 4.32 6.90 9.37
C LYS A 25 4.76 5.56 8.76
N VAL A 26 4.00 5.04 7.78
CA VAL A 26 4.36 3.82 7.04
C VAL A 26 5.72 3.97 6.35
N PHE A 27 5.96 5.10 5.70
CA PHE A 27 7.26 5.38 5.05
C PHE A 27 8.41 5.46 6.06
N GLN A 28 8.18 6.09 7.22
CA GLN A 28 9.17 6.20 8.28
C GLN A 28 9.58 4.82 8.81
N ILE A 29 8.63 3.98 9.22
CA ILE A 29 8.93 2.62 9.73
C ILE A 29 9.65 1.79 8.67
N LYS A 30 9.22 1.89 7.40
CA LYS A 30 9.93 1.24 6.29
C LYS A 30 11.41 1.68 6.21
N SER A 31 11.68 2.98 6.34
CA SER A 31 13.05 3.50 6.31
C SER A 31 13.89 2.93 7.45
N GLU A 32 13.33 2.91 8.66
CA GLU A 32 13.97 2.36 9.86
C GLU A 32 14.28 0.85 9.70
N ILE A 33 13.34 0.07 9.16
CA ILE A 33 13.55 -1.34 8.80
C ILE A 33 14.70 -1.49 7.80
N ASN A 34 14.70 -0.71 6.74
CA ASN A 34 15.72 -0.81 5.70
C ASN A 34 17.11 -0.46 6.24
N GLU A 35 17.22 0.56 7.09
CA GLU A 35 18.47 0.91 7.77
C GLU A 35 18.99 -0.24 8.65
N LYS A 36 18.11 -0.85 9.45
CA LYS A 36 18.47 -2.02 10.27
C LYS A 36 18.92 -3.19 9.41
N LEU A 37 18.22 -3.49 8.31
CA LEU A 37 18.62 -4.55 7.41
C LEU A 37 19.98 -4.29 6.73
N GLN A 38 20.30 -3.03 6.40
CA GLN A 38 21.65 -2.68 5.91
C GLN A 38 22.73 -2.92 6.97
N GLN A 39 22.42 -2.66 8.25
CA GLN A 39 23.35 -2.98 9.35
C GLN A 39 23.57 -4.49 9.46
N VAL A 40 22.51 -5.31 9.38
CA VAL A 40 22.62 -6.78 9.38
C VAL A 40 23.48 -7.28 8.22
N LYS A 41 23.24 -6.78 7.00
CA LYS A 41 24.05 -7.09 5.81
C LYS A 41 25.53 -6.76 6.02
N LYS A 42 25.81 -5.58 6.60
CA LYS A 42 27.17 -5.14 6.88
C LYS A 42 27.85 -6.06 7.89
N SER A 43 27.18 -6.39 9.00
CA SER A 43 27.70 -7.33 10.01
C SER A 43 28.02 -8.70 9.41
N TYR A 44 27.12 -9.25 8.60
CA TYR A 44 27.37 -10.50 7.86
C TYR A 44 28.62 -10.40 6.97
N THR A 45 28.73 -9.32 6.18
CA THR A 45 29.84 -9.11 5.25
C THR A 45 31.18 -8.98 5.98
N GLU A 46 31.20 -8.32 7.14
CA GLU A 46 32.39 -8.20 7.98
C GLU A 46 32.80 -9.55 8.60
N LEU A 47 31.84 -10.32 9.13
CA LEU A 47 32.09 -11.66 9.67
C LEU A 47 32.62 -12.61 8.60
N MET A 48 32.06 -12.55 7.38
CA MET A 48 32.52 -13.35 6.24
C MET A 48 33.98 -13.03 5.88
N LYS A 49 34.37 -11.74 5.88
CA LYS A 49 35.75 -11.32 5.56
C LYS A 49 36.77 -11.73 6.63
N GLN A 50 36.36 -11.75 7.89
CA GLN A 50 37.24 -12.05 9.02
C GLN A 50 37.47 -13.55 9.23
N ASN A 51 36.60 -14.41 8.70
CA ASN A 51 36.61 -15.84 8.95
C ASN A 51 36.85 -16.64 7.66
N THR A 52 37.93 -17.43 7.62
CA THR A 52 38.28 -18.29 6.47
C THR A 52 38.13 -19.78 6.76
N LYS A 53 37.76 -20.15 8.00
CA LYS A 53 37.55 -21.54 8.39
C LYS A 53 36.21 -22.05 7.87
N LYS A 54 36.19 -23.20 7.20
CA LYS A 54 34.99 -23.81 6.61
C LYS A 54 33.82 -23.98 7.60
N VAL A 55 34.11 -24.39 8.84
CA VAL A 55 33.08 -24.52 9.88
C VAL A 55 32.42 -23.17 10.22
N MET A 56 33.19 -22.08 10.22
CA MET A 56 32.63 -20.74 10.47
C MET A 56 31.82 -20.24 9.27
N LEU A 57 32.27 -20.56 8.04
CA LEU A 57 31.50 -20.25 6.82
C LEU A 57 30.15 -20.98 6.81
N PHE A 58 30.12 -22.26 7.17
CA PHE A 58 28.90 -23.04 7.34
C PHE A 58 27.92 -22.38 8.33
N CYS A 59 28.40 -21.90 9.48
CA CYS A 59 27.54 -21.20 10.45
C CYS A 59 27.00 -19.86 9.90
N LEU A 60 27.75 -19.18 9.03
CA LEU A 60 27.33 -17.91 8.43
C LEU A 60 26.25 -18.10 7.34
N ASP A 61 26.08 -19.29 6.77
CA ASP A 61 25.02 -19.56 5.79
C ASP A 61 23.62 -19.41 6.42
N ALA A 62 23.43 -19.89 7.65
CA ALA A 62 22.18 -19.70 8.40
C ALA A 62 21.89 -18.21 8.65
N PHE A 63 22.93 -17.42 8.95
CA PHE A 63 22.79 -15.98 9.13
C PHE A 63 22.43 -15.27 7.81
N TYR A 64 23.06 -15.67 6.69
CA TYR A 64 22.70 -15.16 5.38
C TYR A 64 21.26 -15.48 4.99
N PHE A 65 20.82 -16.71 5.28
CA PHE A 65 19.44 -17.12 5.06
C PHE A 65 18.46 -16.25 5.85
N GLN A 66 18.72 -16.01 7.14
CA GLN A 66 17.90 -15.12 7.97
C GLN A 66 17.76 -13.71 7.36
N TYR A 67 18.87 -13.10 6.95
CA TYR A 67 18.86 -11.82 6.24
C TYR A 67 18.03 -11.87 4.95
N LYS A 68 18.19 -12.92 4.14
CA LYS A 68 17.47 -13.09 2.88
C LYS A 68 15.97 -13.27 3.10
N SER A 69 15.57 -14.00 4.13
CA SER A 69 14.17 -14.19 4.52
C SER A 69 13.51 -12.87 4.90
N PHE A 70 14.17 -12.06 5.74
CA PHE A 70 13.68 -10.72 6.08
C PHE A 70 13.57 -9.79 4.86
N MET A 71 14.54 -9.85 3.95
CA MET A 71 14.50 -9.07 2.70
C MET A 71 13.30 -9.45 1.82
N LEU A 72 13.02 -10.75 1.68
CA LEU A 72 11.90 -11.22 0.88
C LEU A 72 10.56 -10.79 1.48
N GLU A 73 10.43 -10.84 2.80
CA GLU A 73 9.19 -10.47 3.47
C GLU A 73 8.90 -8.97 3.36
N ILE A 74 9.90 -8.10 3.60
CA ILE A 74 9.70 -6.65 3.46
C ILE A 74 9.39 -6.27 2.00
N GLU A 75 9.97 -6.96 1.01
CA GLU A 75 9.65 -6.76 -0.41
C GLU A 75 8.18 -7.12 -0.70
N ASN A 76 7.66 -8.18 -0.10
CA ASN A 76 6.25 -8.57 -0.25
C ASN A 76 5.30 -7.55 0.38
N ILE A 77 5.64 -7.03 1.57
CA ILE A 77 4.87 -5.95 2.19
C ILE A 77 4.91 -4.70 1.31
N GLU A 78 6.06 -4.41 0.69
CA GLU A 78 6.23 -3.26 -0.19
C GLU A 78 5.43 -3.37 -1.49
N LYS A 79 5.42 -4.53 -2.14
CA LYS A 79 4.57 -4.80 -3.31
C LYS A 79 3.11 -4.54 -2.99
N PHE A 80 2.65 -4.98 -1.81
CA PHE A 80 1.29 -4.70 -1.36
C PHE A 80 1.06 -3.20 -1.12
N ARG A 81 2.02 -2.46 -0.53
CA ARG A 81 1.94 -1.00 -0.37
C ARG A 81 1.80 -0.27 -1.71
N ILE A 82 2.58 -0.66 -2.71
CA ILE A 82 2.56 -0.08 -4.06
C ILE A 82 1.18 -0.27 -4.70
N LEU A 83 0.65 -1.48 -4.65
CA LEU A 83 -0.69 -1.81 -5.15
C LEU A 83 -1.78 -0.91 -4.52
N LEU A 84 -1.69 -0.67 -3.21
CA LEU A 84 -2.65 0.19 -2.50
C LEU A 84 -2.51 1.66 -2.90
N ASN A 85 -1.29 2.16 -3.13
CA ASN A 85 -1.06 3.52 -3.60
C ASN A 85 -1.62 3.74 -5.01
N ASN A 86 -1.42 2.77 -5.89
CA ASN A 86 -1.99 2.75 -7.23
C ASN A 86 -3.53 2.77 -7.15
N ARG A 87 -4.11 1.92 -6.30
CA ARG A 87 -5.57 1.90 -6.07
C ARG A 87 -6.12 3.23 -5.54
N MET A 88 -5.41 3.87 -4.60
CA MET A 88 -5.77 5.17 -4.07
C MET A 88 -5.89 6.21 -5.19
N TYR A 89 -4.89 6.29 -6.08
CA TYR A 89 -4.92 7.20 -7.23
C TYR A 89 -6.12 6.91 -8.16
N CYS A 90 -6.33 5.63 -8.48
CA CYS A 90 -7.44 5.16 -9.32
C CYS A 90 -8.80 5.65 -8.80
N ASP A 91 -9.07 5.44 -7.52
CA ASP A 91 -10.36 5.80 -6.90
C ASP A 91 -10.64 7.31 -7.05
N TYR A 92 -9.67 8.17 -6.73
CA TYR A 92 -9.81 9.61 -6.89
C TYR A 92 -9.91 10.03 -8.35
N TYR A 93 -9.07 9.50 -9.23
CA TYR A 93 -9.07 9.85 -10.66
C TYR A 93 -10.41 9.51 -11.32
N LYS A 94 -10.98 8.34 -11.03
CA LYS A 94 -12.28 7.91 -11.56
C LYS A 94 -13.41 8.78 -11.04
N LEU A 95 -13.42 9.13 -9.75
CA LEU A 95 -14.43 10.04 -9.20
C LEU A 95 -14.33 11.44 -9.79
N TYR A 96 -13.13 11.99 -9.93
CA TYR A 96 -12.90 13.27 -10.59
C TYR A 96 -13.47 13.27 -12.02
N THR A 97 -13.13 12.25 -12.81
CA THR A 97 -13.62 12.11 -14.18
C THR A 97 -15.14 12.00 -14.24
N LEU A 98 -15.74 11.25 -13.31
CA LEU A 98 -17.19 11.10 -13.20
C LEU A 98 -17.89 12.44 -12.90
N ILE A 99 -17.35 13.23 -11.96
CA ILE A 99 -17.89 14.54 -11.63
C ILE A 99 -17.75 15.51 -12.81
N MET A 100 -16.58 15.54 -13.46
CA MET A 100 -16.36 16.39 -14.64
C MET A 100 -17.33 16.06 -15.78
N GLN A 101 -17.58 14.77 -16.02
CA GLN A 101 -18.57 14.33 -17.00
C GLN A 101 -19.99 14.80 -16.62
N TYR A 102 -20.36 14.69 -15.33
CA TYR A 102 -21.64 15.19 -14.84
C TYR A 102 -21.83 16.70 -15.07
N PHE A 103 -20.79 17.50 -14.81
CA PHE A 103 -20.81 18.94 -15.08
C PHE A 103 -21.02 19.25 -16.55
N LYS A 104 -20.34 18.52 -17.44
CA LYS A 104 -20.49 18.65 -18.90
C LYS A 104 -21.91 18.31 -19.34
N ASP A 105 -22.46 17.20 -18.86
CA ASP A 105 -23.80 16.73 -19.25
C ASP A 105 -24.92 17.68 -18.78
N HIS A 106 -24.71 18.37 -17.66
CA HIS A 106 -25.68 19.31 -17.08
C HIS A 106 -25.32 20.79 -17.34
N SER A 107 -24.36 21.05 -18.25
CA SER A 107 -23.90 22.40 -18.63
C SER A 107 -23.64 23.30 -17.41
N ILE A 108 -22.93 22.76 -16.42
CA ILE A 108 -22.56 23.47 -15.20
C ILE A 108 -21.23 24.17 -15.43
N GLU A 109 -21.22 25.50 -15.34
CA GLU A 109 -20.00 26.28 -15.48
C GLU A 109 -19.09 26.11 -14.26
N ILE A 110 -17.79 25.98 -14.53
CA ILE A 110 -16.72 25.92 -13.54
C ILE A 110 -15.98 27.24 -13.62
N GLU A 111 -16.17 28.11 -12.63
CA GLU A 111 -15.58 29.46 -12.59
C GLU A 111 -14.05 29.44 -12.37
N ASN A 112 -13.49 28.32 -11.93
CA ASN A 112 -12.06 28.20 -11.64
C ASN A 112 -11.27 27.63 -12.82
N ASP A 113 -10.55 28.52 -13.51
CA ASP A 113 -9.70 28.17 -14.66
C ASP A 113 -8.59 27.17 -14.30
N ASP A 114 -8.04 27.21 -13.09
CA ASP A 114 -6.99 26.27 -12.66
C ASP A 114 -7.49 24.83 -12.59
N VAL A 115 -8.76 24.62 -12.20
CA VAL A 115 -9.40 23.30 -12.20
C VAL A 115 -9.67 22.84 -13.64
N ASN A 116 -10.07 23.77 -14.52
CA ASN A 116 -10.28 23.47 -15.94
C ASN A 116 -8.98 23.16 -16.69
N SER A 117 -7.85 23.80 -16.32
CA SER A 117 -6.55 23.62 -16.97
C SER A 117 -5.73 22.47 -16.39
N LYS A 118 -6.08 21.95 -15.20
CA LYS A 118 -5.34 20.85 -14.55
C LYS A 118 -5.55 19.55 -15.31
N SER A 119 -4.48 19.08 -15.94
CA SER A 119 -4.41 17.74 -16.52
C SER A 119 -3.67 16.81 -15.57
N PHE A 120 -4.35 15.76 -15.13
CA PHE A 120 -3.73 14.68 -14.33
C PHE A 120 -3.33 13.51 -15.25
N PRO A 121 -2.28 12.75 -14.91
CA PRO A 121 -1.92 11.55 -15.66
C PRO A 121 -3.10 10.57 -15.75
N PRO A 122 -3.43 10.05 -16.95
CA PRO A 122 -4.51 9.08 -17.07
C PRO A 122 -4.17 7.82 -16.29
N TYR A 123 -5.14 7.31 -15.53
CA TYR A 123 -4.97 6.04 -14.83
C TYR A 123 -4.86 4.88 -15.83
N LYS A 124 -3.77 4.11 -15.72
CA LYS A 124 -3.53 2.90 -16.51
C LYS A 124 -4.05 1.65 -15.79
N GLU A 125 -5.12 1.05 -16.30
CA GLU A 125 -5.78 -0.08 -15.64
C GLU A 125 -4.97 -1.39 -15.65
N LEU A 126 -4.10 -1.56 -16.65
CA LEU A 126 -3.32 -2.78 -16.85
C LEU A 126 -1.97 -2.80 -16.11
N GLU A 127 -1.64 -1.73 -15.36
CA GLU A 127 -0.35 -1.59 -14.66
C GLU A 127 -0.56 -1.43 -13.14
N PRO A 128 -0.74 -2.53 -12.38
CA PRO A 128 -1.00 -2.49 -10.94
C PRO A 128 0.16 -1.95 -10.11
N SER A 129 1.38 -2.04 -10.63
CA SER A 129 2.61 -1.59 -9.98
C SER A 129 3.01 -0.16 -10.33
N GLN A 130 2.22 0.55 -11.16
CA GLN A 130 2.51 1.94 -11.50
C GLN A 130 2.38 2.83 -10.26
N GLU A 131 3.45 3.54 -9.91
CA GLU A 131 3.43 4.54 -8.84
C GLU A 131 3.06 5.91 -9.41
N TYR A 132 2.03 6.53 -8.82
CA TYR A 132 1.63 7.90 -9.10
C TYR A 132 2.13 8.82 -7.99
N LYS A 133 2.44 10.07 -8.34
CA LYS A 133 2.97 11.03 -7.38
C LYS A 133 1.91 11.38 -6.34
N LEU A 134 2.35 11.58 -5.11
CA LEU A 134 1.46 11.96 -4.01
C LEU A 134 0.84 13.34 -4.26
N GLU A 135 1.58 14.21 -4.95
CA GLU A 135 1.19 15.55 -5.37
C GLU A 135 -0.03 15.50 -6.28
N ASP A 136 -0.05 14.54 -7.23
CA ASP A 136 -1.18 14.35 -8.13
C ASP A 136 -2.42 13.90 -7.35
N VAL A 137 -2.28 12.96 -6.41
CA VAL A 137 -3.38 12.51 -5.53
C VAL A 137 -3.96 13.68 -4.73
N LYS A 138 -3.09 14.52 -4.13
CA LYS A 138 -3.52 15.72 -3.39
C LYS A 138 -4.24 16.71 -4.31
N GLY A 139 -3.70 16.90 -5.52
CA GLY A 139 -4.29 17.77 -6.54
C GLY A 139 -5.70 17.32 -6.94
N ILE A 140 -5.87 16.03 -7.25
CA ILE A 140 -7.17 15.45 -7.62
C ILE A 140 -8.16 15.57 -6.47
N HIS A 141 -7.76 15.22 -5.24
CA HIS A 141 -8.62 15.36 -4.07
C HIS A 141 -9.09 16.80 -3.86
N ALA A 142 -8.18 17.79 -3.98
CA ALA A 142 -8.54 19.20 -3.88
C ALA A 142 -9.52 19.63 -4.98
N SER A 143 -9.31 19.19 -6.22
CA SER A 143 -10.23 19.45 -7.33
C SER A 143 -11.62 18.84 -7.08
N ILE A 144 -11.70 17.60 -6.58
CA ILE A 144 -12.98 16.96 -6.22
C ILE A 144 -13.74 17.78 -5.18
N LEU A 145 -13.07 18.22 -4.11
CA LEU A 145 -13.72 19.04 -3.09
C LEU A 145 -14.23 20.38 -3.65
N TYR A 146 -13.47 21.01 -4.53
CA TYR A 146 -13.89 22.24 -5.20
C TYR A 146 -15.15 22.00 -6.06
N LEU A 147 -15.19 20.92 -6.86
CA LEU A 147 -16.33 20.58 -7.70
C LEU A 147 -17.58 20.27 -6.87
N ILE A 148 -17.45 19.50 -5.79
CA ILE A 148 -18.54 19.21 -4.84
C ILE A 148 -19.09 20.50 -4.21
N ASN A 149 -18.22 21.44 -3.85
CA ASN A 149 -18.66 22.74 -3.34
C ASN A 149 -19.36 23.59 -4.39
N THR A 150 -18.90 23.54 -5.64
CA THR A 150 -19.54 24.24 -6.75
C THR A 150 -20.96 23.71 -6.99
N LEU A 151 -21.15 22.38 -6.96
CA LEU A 151 -22.48 21.77 -7.03
C LEU A 151 -23.36 22.21 -5.86
N HIS A 152 -22.82 22.21 -4.64
CA HIS A 152 -23.57 22.65 -3.46
C HIS A 152 -24.04 24.10 -3.60
N THR A 153 -23.16 25.03 -4.00
CA THR A 153 -23.52 26.43 -4.20
C THR A 153 -24.61 26.60 -5.26
N LYS A 154 -24.53 25.83 -6.36
CA LYS A 154 -25.58 25.82 -7.39
C LYS A 154 -26.91 25.29 -6.84
N CYS A 155 -26.88 24.22 -6.02
CA CYS A 155 -28.08 23.70 -5.36
C CYS A 155 -28.74 24.76 -4.47
N GLU A 156 -27.96 25.45 -3.64
CA GLU A 156 -28.49 26.46 -2.72
C GLU A 156 -29.00 27.69 -3.47
N GLY A 157 -28.33 28.13 -4.54
CA GLY A 157 -28.81 29.23 -5.39
C GLY A 157 -30.16 28.94 -6.05
N GLN A 158 -30.33 27.73 -6.61
CA GLN A 158 -31.61 27.28 -7.15
C GLN A 158 -32.68 27.16 -6.06
N ARG A 159 -32.34 26.65 -4.87
CA ARG A 159 -33.26 26.57 -3.74
C ARG A 159 -33.76 27.94 -3.31
N ASN A 160 -32.87 28.92 -3.18
CA ASN A 160 -33.23 30.29 -2.82
C ASN A 160 -34.17 30.89 -3.87
N THR A 161 -33.90 30.65 -5.14
CA THR A 161 -34.77 31.09 -6.25
C THR A 161 -36.18 30.48 -6.16
N ILE A 162 -36.28 29.17 -5.86
CA ILE A 162 -37.55 28.47 -5.64
C ILE A 162 -38.31 29.07 -4.44
N THR A 163 -37.61 29.38 -3.34
CA THR A 163 -38.20 30.01 -2.16
C THR A 163 -38.71 31.41 -2.48
N SER A 164 -37.95 32.24 -3.19
CA SER A 164 -38.41 33.57 -3.64
C SER A 164 -39.68 33.50 -4.49
N TYR A 165 -39.76 32.56 -5.45
CA TYR A 165 -40.99 32.35 -6.21
C TYR A 165 -42.16 31.92 -5.33
N THR A 166 -41.91 31.19 -4.25
CA THR A 166 -42.96 30.72 -3.32
C THR A 166 -43.49 31.85 -2.44
N ASP A 167 -42.60 32.74 -1.99
CA ASP A 167 -42.91 33.80 -1.03
C ASP A 167 -43.46 35.08 -1.70
N GLU A 168 -42.98 35.43 -2.90
CA GLU A 168 -43.36 36.67 -3.60
C GLU A 168 -44.63 36.51 -4.47
N SER A 169 -44.99 35.29 -4.86
CA SER A 169 -46.15 35.08 -5.73
C SER A 169 -47.36 34.57 -4.94
N GLN A 170 -48.50 35.23 -5.12
CA GLN A 170 -49.81 34.64 -4.80
C GLN A 170 -50.07 33.54 -5.84
N ILE A 171 -49.48 32.36 -5.62
CA ILE A 171 -49.33 31.28 -6.61
C ILE A 171 -50.70 30.88 -7.17
N GLY A 172 -50.92 31.19 -8.44
CA GLY A 172 -52.02 30.61 -9.22
C GLY A 172 -51.73 29.15 -9.59
N TYR A 173 -52.78 28.36 -9.82
CA TYR A 173 -52.73 26.92 -10.14
C TYR A 173 -51.68 26.55 -11.22
N SER A 174 -51.46 27.40 -12.22
CA SER A 174 -50.53 27.14 -13.33
C SER A 174 -49.04 27.24 -12.97
N ILE A 175 -48.67 28.02 -11.94
CA ILE A 175 -47.26 28.18 -11.51
C ILE A 175 -46.81 27.00 -10.63
N SER A 176 -47.76 26.33 -9.96
CA SER A 176 -47.50 25.16 -9.11
C SER A 176 -46.77 24.04 -9.85
N ASN A 177 -47.17 23.71 -11.08
CA ASN A 177 -46.51 22.65 -11.85
C ASN A 177 -45.05 22.99 -12.19
N PHE A 178 -44.79 24.24 -12.57
CA PHE A 178 -43.44 24.73 -12.84
C PHE A 178 -42.54 24.67 -11.59
N LEU A 179 -43.08 25.10 -10.43
CA LEU A 179 -42.36 25.04 -9.17
C LEU A 179 -42.03 23.59 -8.76
N ASN A 180 -42.97 22.67 -8.94
CA ASN A 180 -42.74 21.24 -8.68
C ASN A 180 -41.62 20.67 -9.57
N THR A 181 -41.57 21.04 -10.85
CA THR A 181 -40.48 20.63 -11.75
C THR A 181 -39.13 21.17 -11.29
N LEU A 182 -39.04 22.46 -10.95
CA LEU A 182 -37.80 23.06 -10.44
C LEU A 182 -37.34 22.42 -9.12
N GLN A 183 -38.28 22.11 -8.21
CA GLN A 183 -37.98 21.42 -6.96
C GLN A 183 -37.43 20.01 -7.22
N TYR A 184 -38.01 19.28 -8.17
CA TYR A 184 -37.51 17.95 -8.57
C TYR A 184 -36.09 18.04 -9.13
N GLU A 185 -35.82 18.96 -10.05
CA GLU A 185 -34.47 19.15 -10.61
C GLU A 185 -33.44 19.50 -9.53
N ASN A 186 -33.79 20.41 -8.61
CA ASN A 186 -32.93 20.77 -7.49
C ASN A 186 -32.68 19.58 -6.55
N TYR A 187 -33.70 18.75 -6.31
CA TYR A 187 -33.57 17.53 -5.51
C TYR A 187 -32.59 16.54 -6.16
N VAL A 188 -32.71 16.31 -7.47
CA VAL A 188 -31.79 15.43 -8.22
C VAL A 188 -30.34 15.92 -8.09
N LEU A 189 -30.12 17.23 -8.28
CA LEU A 189 -28.78 17.82 -8.16
C LEU A 189 -28.19 17.64 -6.75
N ARG A 190 -29.03 17.84 -5.72
CA ARG A 190 -28.62 17.68 -4.32
C ARG A 190 -28.27 16.24 -3.98
N GLU A 191 -29.09 15.28 -4.40
CA GLU A 191 -28.81 13.86 -4.15
C GLU A 191 -27.57 13.38 -4.91
N GLN A 192 -27.33 13.90 -6.12
CA GLN A 192 -26.09 13.63 -6.84
C GLN A 192 -24.87 14.17 -6.09
N ASN A 193 -24.94 15.39 -5.56
CA ASN A 193 -23.85 15.96 -4.76
C ASN A 193 -23.58 15.13 -3.49
N ASN A 194 -24.64 14.66 -2.83
CA ASN A 194 -24.55 13.77 -1.67
C ASN A 194 -23.92 12.41 -2.05
N LEU A 195 -24.25 11.87 -3.23
CA LEU A 195 -23.65 10.63 -3.74
C LEU A 195 -22.12 10.78 -3.92
N PHE A 196 -21.67 11.90 -4.50
CA PHE A 196 -20.23 12.17 -4.63
C PHE A 196 -19.52 12.31 -3.27
N LEU A 197 -20.15 12.96 -2.29
CA LEU A 197 -19.64 13.02 -0.91
C LEU A 197 -19.50 11.62 -0.30
N ASN A 198 -20.50 10.75 -0.51
CA ASN A 198 -20.51 9.39 0.02
C ASN A 198 -19.42 8.51 -0.62
N TYR A 199 -19.19 8.64 -1.93
CA TYR A 199 -18.07 7.97 -2.59
C TYR A 199 -16.72 8.38 -1.99
N LEU A 200 -16.51 9.70 -1.81
CA LEU A 200 -15.28 10.22 -1.23
C LEU A 200 -15.08 9.74 0.22
N ALA A 201 -16.14 9.74 1.02
CA ALA A 201 -16.12 9.22 2.38
C ALA A 201 -15.78 7.72 2.43
N PHE A 202 -16.36 6.93 1.52
CA PHE A 202 -16.05 5.51 1.39
C PHE A 202 -14.56 5.28 1.05
N PHE A 203 -14.01 6.06 0.12
CA PHE A 203 -12.58 5.98 -0.23
C PHE A 203 -11.70 6.25 0.99
N HIS A 204 -12.00 7.29 1.77
CA HIS A 204 -11.26 7.62 2.97
C HIS A 204 -11.27 6.48 4.01
N ILE A 205 -12.45 5.89 4.25
CA ILE A 205 -12.60 4.75 5.18
C ILE A 205 -11.80 3.55 4.69
N SER A 206 -11.93 3.20 3.41
CA SER A 206 -11.25 2.08 2.79
C SER A 206 -9.72 2.22 2.87
N GLN A 207 -9.20 3.38 2.44
CA GLN A 207 -7.77 3.68 2.43
C GLN A 207 -7.19 3.67 3.84
N LYS A 208 -7.89 4.27 4.82
CA LYS A 208 -7.44 4.27 6.22
C LYS A 208 -7.37 2.85 6.79
N LYS A 209 -8.34 1.99 6.47
CA LYS A 209 -8.34 0.57 6.88
C LYS A 209 -7.16 -0.18 6.27
N GLN A 210 -6.93 -0.01 4.97
CA GLN A 210 -5.84 -0.69 4.25
C GLN A 210 -4.46 -0.22 4.73
N LEU A 211 -4.25 1.08 4.93
CA LEU A 211 -3.00 1.63 5.44
C LEU A 211 -2.70 1.16 6.87
N LYS A 212 -3.71 1.10 7.74
CA LYS A 212 -3.55 0.53 9.09
C LYS A 212 -3.12 -0.94 9.04
N ARG A 213 -3.65 -1.72 8.09
CA ARG A 213 -3.24 -3.12 7.89
C ARG A 213 -1.78 -3.22 7.47
N VAL A 214 -1.32 -2.37 6.55
CA VAL A 214 0.11 -2.31 6.17
C VAL A 214 0.97 -1.91 7.35
N LEU A 215 0.55 -0.89 8.09
CA LEU A 215 1.26 -0.41 9.27
C LEU A 215 1.43 -1.51 10.32
N SER A 216 0.37 -2.24 10.65
CA SER A 216 0.43 -3.37 11.58
C SER A 216 1.45 -4.41 11.10
N LYS A 217 1.40 -4.81 9.83
CA LYS A 217 2.36 -5.77 9.28
C LYS A 217 3.81 -5.31 9.39
N LEU A 218 4.07 -4.01 9.18
CA LEU A 218 5.42 -3.45 9.33
C LEU A 218 5.85 -3.40 10.80
N GLU A 219 4.94 -3.07 11.71
CA GLU A 219 5.19 -3.07 13.16
C GLU A 219 5.48 -4.51 13.65
N ASP A 220 4.67 -5.49 13.23
CA ASP A 220 4.84 -6.91 13.53
C ASP A 220 6.18 -7.43 13.00
N PHE A 221 6.51 -7.13 11.74
CA PHE A 221 7.80 -7.44 11.13
C PHE A 221 8.97 -6.79 11.89
N THR A 222 8.82 -5.54 12.34
CA THR A 222 9.85 -4.84 13.11
C THR A 222 10.12 -5.56 14.43
N ASN A 223 9.06 -5.97 15.13
CA ASN A 223 9.17 -6.70 16.39
C ASN A 223 9.82 -8.07 16.19
N GLU A 224 9.44 -8.80 15.13
CA GLU A 224 10.04 -10.07 14.77
C GLU A 224 11.53 -9.93 14.47
N MET A 225 11.89 -8.93 13.66
CA MET A 225 13.28 -8.65 13.31
C MET A 225 14.09 -8.27 14.55
N GLU A 226 13.54 -7.44 15.45
CA GLU A 226 14.20 -7.11 16.73
C GLU A 226 14.39 -8.34 17.62
N TYR A 227 13.36 -9.17 17.77
CA TYR A 227 13.46 -10.42 18.53
C TYR A 227 14.56 -11.33 17.95
N ASN A 228 14.54 -11.55 16.64
CA ASN A 228 15.49 -12.44 15.98
C ASN A 228 16.94 -11.91 15.94
N LEU A 229 17.15 -10.59 15.96
CA LEU A 229 18.49 -9.98 15.91
C LEU A 229 19.08 -9.64 17.29
N HIS A 230 18.25 -9.35 18.29
CA HIS A 230 18.71 -8.95 19.64
C HIS A 230 18.82 -10.11 20.62
N THR A 231 18.35 -11.29 20.24
CA THR A 231 18.45 -12.48 21.06
C THR A 231 19.91 -12.97 21.09
N ASN A 232 20.66 -12.52 22.10
CA ASN A 232 21.97 -13.08 22.46
C ASN A 232 21.83 -14.47 23.11
N LEU A 233 20.91 -15.31 22.63
CA LEU A 233 20.81 -16.70 23.08
C LEU A 233 21.68 -17.57 22.17
N SER A 234 22.53 -18.36 22.80
CA SER A 234 23.17 -19.48 22.16
C SER A 234 22.19 -20.64 22.20
N PHE A 235 21.71 -21.07 21.04
CA PHE A 235 20.87 -22.26 20.95
C PHE A 235 21.73 -23.51 21.05
N SER A 236 21.23 -24.49 21.79
CA SER A 236 21.85 -25.77 22.05
C SER A 236 20.80 -26.88 21.98
N ILE A 237 21.24 -28.13 22.11
CA ILE A 237 20.34 -29.29 22.16
C ILE A 237 19.33 -29.19 23.32
N GLU A 238 19.69 -28.48 24.40
CA GLU A 238 18.86 -28.33 25.60
C GLU A 238 17.72 -27.31 25.42
N ASP A 239 17.76 -26.51 24.36
CA ASP A 239 16.74 -25.51 24.03
C ASP A 239 15.66 -26.05 23.08
N ILE A 240 15.84 -27.28 22.58
CA ILE A 240 14.81 -27.97 21.80
C ILE A 240 13.71 -28.35 22.79
N GLU A 241 12.51 -27.79 22.59
CA GLU A 241 11.35 -28.14 23.39
C GLU A 241 11.08 -29.65 23.28
N ASP A 242 10.87 -30.33 24.40
CA ASP A 242 10.42 -31.73 24.41
C ASP A 242 8.98 -31.76 23.84
N GLU A 243 8.85 -31.95 22.52
CA GLU A 243 7.57 -32.00 21.84
C GLU A 243 6.71 -33.14 22.42
N ASN A 244 5.66 -32.79 23.17
CA ASN A 244 4.50 -33.66 23.32
C ASN A 244 3.66 -33.50 22.05
N VAL A 245 4.00 -34.27 21.00
CA VAL A 245 3.32 -34.30 19.70
C VAL A 245 1.78 -34.41 19.82
N GLY A 246 1.26 -34.91 20.95
CA GLY A 246 -0.17 -35.00 21.26
C GLY A 246 -0.86 -33.73 21.80
N GLN A 247 -0.16 -32.60 22.01
CA GLN A 247 -0.75 -31.34 22.49
C GLN A 247 -0.71 -30.17 21.49
N ASP A 248 0.01 -30.32 20.37
CA ASP A 248 -0.05 -29.34 19.29
C ASP A 248 -1.29 -29.54 18.44
N ASN A 249 -2.30 -28.70 18.69
CA ASN A 249 -3.59 -28.72 17.97
C ASN A 249 -3.44 -28.64 16.42
N TYR A 250 -2.30 -28.19 15.90
CA TYR A 250 -2.03 -28.13 14.44
C TYR A 250 -1.61 -29.48 13.83
N LEU A 251 -1.12 -30.41 14.64
CA LEU A 251 -0.63 -31.73 14.21
C LEU A 251 -1.62 -32.86 14.49
N GLN A 252 -2.71 -32.55 15.19
CA GLN A 252 -3.61 -33.56 15.76
C GLN A 252 -4.62 -34.14 14.76
N ASP A 253 -4.94 -33.40 13.69
CA ASP A 253 -5.96 -33.82 12.69
C ASP A 253 -5.40 -34.73 11.58
N ASP A 254 -4.08 -34.82 11.39
CA ASP A 254 -3.46 -35.54 10.25
C ASP A 254 -2.74 -36.85 10.64
N LEU A 255 -2.60 -37.18 11.93
CA LEU A 255 -1.84 -38.36 12.38
C LEU A 255 -2.55 -39.71 12.18
N GLU A 256 -3.85 -39.74 11.87
CA GLU A 256 -4.58 -41.00 11.71
C GLU A 256 -4.58 -41.58 10.28
N ASN A 257 -4.05 -40.89 9.25
CA ASN A 257 -4.31 -41.33 7.86
C ASN A 257 -3.17 -41.39 6.82
N ASP A 258 -1.88 -41.13 7.10
CA ASP A 258 -0.91 -41.18 5.98
C ASP A 258 0.56 -41.54 6.32
N LEU A 259 0.79 -42.53 7.19
CA LEU A 259 2.14 -43.07 7.44
C LEU A 259 2.55 -44.21 6.48
N SER A 260 1.73 -44.57 5.48
CA SER A 260 2.07 -45.66 4.56
C SER A 260 2.89 -45.24 3.33
N ASP A 261 2.95 -43.94 3.02
CA ASP A 261 3.40 -43.48 1.69
C ASP A 261 4.71 -42.66 1.71
N ILE A 262 5.41 -42.57 2.85
CA ILE A 262 6.79 -42.07 2.88
C ILE A 262 7.71 -43.24 2.51
N GLU A 263 7.84 -43.49 1.20
CA GLU A 263 8.78 -44.45 0.66
C GLU A 263 10.19 -44.20 1.21
N SER A 264 10.73 -45.26 1.79
CA SER A 264 12.09 -45.42 2.28
C SER A 264 13.10 -45.25 1.15
N ASP A 265 13.54 -44.02 0.91
CA ASP A 265 14.76 -43.81 0.14
C ASP A 265 15.98 -44.03 1.04
N SER A 266 16.47 -45.27 1.01
CA SER A 266 17.87 -45.68 1.20
C SER A 266 18.72 -44.77 2.10
N ILE A 267 18.61 -44.95 3.42
CA ILE A 267 19.62 -44.46 4.37
C ILE A 267 20.92 -45.22 4.07
N LYS A 268 21.77 -44.66 3.20
CA LYS A 268 23.19 -44.95 3.23
C LYS A 268 23.75 -44.18 4.41
N GLU A 269 24.39 -44.87 5.36
CA GLU A 269 25.21 -44.22 6.38
C GLU A 269 26.28 -43.40 5.66
N ILE A 270 26.06 -42.08 5.57
CA ILE A 270 27.06 -41.13 5.10
C ILE A 270 28.02 -40.92 6.26
N THR A 271 29.27 -41.32 6.07
CA THR A 271 30.33 -41.10 7.06
C THR A 271 30.67 -39.61 7.15
N SER A 272 31.11 -39.16 8.33
CA SER A 272 31.47 -37.76 8.61
C SER A 272 32.52 -37.17 7.65
N GLU A 273 33.34 -38.02 7.02
CA GLU A 273 34.33 -37.63 6.02
C GLU A 273 33.70 -37.28 4.66
N GLN A 274 32.59 -37.93 4.27
CA GLN A 274 31.87 -37.63 3.02
C GLN A 274 31.10 -36.31 3.08
N ILE A 275 30.47 -36.02 4.22
CA ILE A 275 29.80 -34.74 4.49
C ILE A 275 30.83 -33.60 4.42
N ALA A 276 32.00 -33.80 5.03
CA ALA A 276 33.07 -32.82 5.00
C ALA A 276 33.59 -32.55 3.58
N SER A 277 33.57 -33.51 2.66
CA SER A 277 33.95 -33.29 1.25
C SER A 277 32.87 -32.62 0.40
N GLU A 278 31.59 -32.98 0.56
CA GLU A 278 30.49 -32.35 -0.20
C GLU A 278 30.26 -30.88 0.19
N ILE A 279 30.45 -30.54 1.48
CA ILE A 279 30.41 -29.15 1.96
C ILE A 279 31.50 -28.29 1.30
N ILE A 280 32.63 -28.89 0.92
CA ILE A 280 33.74 -28.17 0.27
C ILE A 280 33.40 -27.80 -1.16
N GLU A 281 32.72 -28.69 -1.88
CA GLU A 281 32.36 -28.50 -3.29
C GLU A 281 31.27 -27.42 -3.44
N ILE A 282 30.22 -27.49 -2.60
CA ILE A 282 29.10 -26.53 -2.64
C ILE A 282 29.53 -25.12 -2.19
N GLY A 283 30.38 -25.03 -1.17
CA GLY A 283 30.89 -23.74 -0.67
C GLY A 283 31.80 -23.01 -1.66
N MET A 284 32.54 -23.74 -2.51
CA MET A 284 33.39 -23.15 -3.54
C MET A 284 32.61 -22.71 -4.78
N GLU A 285 31.58 -23.46 -5.17
CA GLU A 285 30.75 -23.15 -6.34
C GLU A 285 29.88 -21.89 -6.11
N ASN A 286 29.36 -21.71 -4.89
CA ASN A 286 28.58 -20.52 -4.53
C ASN A 286 29.43 -19.26 -4.37
N ALA A 287 30.66 -19.37 -3.88
CA ALA A 287 31.60 -18.24 -3.80
C ALA A 287 32.08 -17.80 -5.20
N ALA A 288 32.29 -18.75 -6.12
CA ALA A 288 32.69 -18.44 -7.50
C ALA A 288 31.56 -17.79 -8.31
N ASN A 289 30.32 -18.25 -8.14
CA ASN A 289 29.16 -17.72 -8.86
C ASN A 289 28.74 -16.31 -8.38
N GLN A 290 28.93 -15.97 -7.10
CA GLN A 290 28.57 -14.65 -6.55
C GLN A 290 29.63 -13.55 -6.81
N LEU A 291 30.86 -13.91 -7.19
CA LEU A 291 31.88 -12.95 -7.63
C LEU A 291 31.74 -12.55 -9.11
N GLN A 292 31.01 -13.30 -9.94
CA GLN A 292 30.83 -12.99 -11.36
C GLN A 292 29.56 -12.19 -11.66
N THR A 293 28.51 -12.30 -10.86
CA THR A 293 27.23 -11.62 -11.10
C THR A 293 27.22 -10.13 -10.71
N ASP A 294 28.16 -9.67 -9.89
CA ASP A 294 28.24 -8.26 -9.45
C ASP A 294 29.23 -7.39 -10.27
N THR A 295 29.84 -7.92 -11.33
CA THR A 295 30.74 -7.17 -12.22
C THR A 295 30.13 -6.67 -13.54
N THR A 296 28.85 -6.90 -13.80
CA THR A 296 28.15 -6.38 -14.98
C THR A 296 26.88 -5.64 -14.59
N ASP A 297 27.02 -4.49 -13.93
CA ASP A 297 26.03 -3.39 -14.03
C ASP A 297 26.55 -2.08 -13.40
N VAL A 298 27.78 -1.67 -13.72
CA VAL A 298 28.21 -0.28 -13.54
C VAL A 298 29.24 0.05 -14.60
N THR A 299 28.82 0.48 -15.79
CA THR A 299 29.50 1.45 -16.68
C THR A 299 28.77 1.52 -18.02
N ASP A 300 27.84 2.46 -18.16
CA ASP A 300 27.76 3.33 -19.35
C ASP A 300 26.61 4.32 -19.17
N GLU A 301 26.97 5.56 -18.80
CA GLU A 301 26.33 6.78 -19.30
C GLU A 301 27.09 7.99 -18.74
N THR A 302 28.29 8.24 -19.27
CA THR A 302 28.81 9.61 -19.33
C THR A 302 29.59 9.83 -20.63
N SER A 303 29.15 10.85 -21.36
CA SER A 303 29.85 11.55 -22.45
C SER A 303 30.00 10.86 -23.81
N SER A 304 29.26 11.35 -24.82
CA SER A 304 29.84 12.21 -25.87
C SER A 304 28.85 12.38 -27.04
N ASN A 305 28.51 13.64 -27.35
CA ASN A 305 28.41 14.14 -28.73
C ASN A 305 28.28 15.67 -28.71
N GLU A 306 29.44 16.34 -28.68
CA GLU A 306 29.68 17.59 -29.40
C GLU A 306 30.61 17.26 -30.57
N ALA A 307 30.08 17.39 -31.79
CA ALA A 307 30.77 17.75 -33.03
C ALA A 307 29.70 18.13 -34.07
#